data_AF-A0A177LGQ2-F1
#
_entry.id   AF-A0A177LGQ2-F1
#
_cell.length_a   1.000
_cell.length_b   1.000
_cell.length_c   1.000
_cell.angle_alpha   90.00
_cell.angle_beta   90.00
_cell.angle_gamma   90.00
#
_symmetry.space_group_name_H-M   'P 1'
#
loop_
_entity.id
_entity.type
_entity.pdbx_description
1 polymer ?
#
loop_
_entity_poly.entity_id
_entity_poly.type
_entity_poly.pdbx_seq_one_letter_code
_entity_poly.pdbx_strand_id
1 'polypeptide(L)'
;MKTKLLWVLILLAQTFYAQDLTGSWKGELDLGGTQLPLIFNIKKENNTYTSSARSPKQGDKIITVDKTEFTNNELIFEMNELDASYKGQYKADHFEGTFTQRGRSFPMNLFKNNGTEKSNPKDEKLKDIGNREINTAKLNDYFNYLTQNKQGIGSISIFRKGKEVYQNDFGQDQLPNVKWDSNTRYQVGSVSKLFTAIMLMQQVEKGKLNLSDKLSKYYPDVPNADKITIETIMNHTSGLGDYAGEHYQWLFKRPVGDKVILDTINAQGVEFQPGEKTRYSNSGYYLLSRILEKVAKKPYNVLLKENITSKAGMKNTFSVLDDPKNVFRGYENENGIWKEVEDFDFHNCVGVGDIVSTPNDLNILINALFNGKFVKKETLDKMMPKPGSKVVFGLGMMAVPFYNQVSFGHGGDTAGSHAVTSYSKKEDYSVSMVINGENYPHNTLSIGVLNIIYDQDFEFPKFENTKETAAYNGELKKYIGDYTSPDIPLDLKIFVNGDKLFAQGKGQAEFPLELVEKDQFGFEKAGIKINFFPEKNQMQLLQNGKTYNFTKK
;
A
#
# COMPACT_ATOMS: atom_id res chain seq x y z
N MET A 1 -32.39 -33.81 -12.46
CA MET A 1 -32.52 -32.76 -13.50
C MET A 1 -31.40 -31.75 -13.30
N LYS A 2 -30.27 -31.94 -13.98
CA LYS A 2 -29.77 -31.13 -15.13
C LYS A 2 -29.45 -29.66 -14.79
N THR A 3 -28.21 -29.47 -14.36
CA THR A 3 -27.21 -28.43 -14.72
C THR A 3 -27.61 -27.27 -15.65
N LYS A 4 -27.29 -26.05 -15.20
CA LYS A 4 -26.52 -24.98 -15.90
C LYS A 4 -25.87 -24.11 -14.80
N LEU A 5 -24.62 -24.34 -14.38
CA LEU A 5 -23.37 -23.80 -14.94
C LEU A 5 -23.52 -22.38 -15.54
N LEU A 6 -23.13 -21.36 -14.78
CA LEU A 6 -22.66 -20.09 -15.34
C LEU A 6 -21.24 -19.88 -14.82
N TRP A 7 -20.29 -19.93 -15.74
CA TRP A 7 -18.90 -19.56 -15.52
C TRP A 7 -18.82 -18.05 -15.33
N VAL A 8 -18.16 -17.58 -14.26
CA VAL A 8 -17.58 -16.24 -14.24
C VAL A 8 -16.06 -16.43 -14.15
N LEU A 9 -15.46 -16.39 -15.35
CA LEU A 9 -14.05 -16.25 -15.58
C LEU A 9 -13.59 -14.87 -15.11
N ILE A 10 -12.51 -14.86 -14.32
CA ILE A 10 -11.38 -13.91 -14.34
C ILE A 10 -11.69 -12.48 -14.77
N LEU A 11 -11.62 -11.53 -13.83
CA LEU A 11 -11.10 -10.17 -14.04
C LEU A 11 -10.89 -9.47 -12.69
N LEU A 12 -9.69 -9.62 -12.12
CA LEU A 12 -9.09 -8.55 -11.33
C LEU A 12 -8.77 -7.42 -12.31
N ALA A 13 -9.56 -6.35 -12.32
CA ALA A 13 -9.26 -5.15 -13.08
C ALA A 13 -9.80 -3.90 -12.37
N GLN A 14 -8.84 -3.13 -11.84
CA GLN A 14 -8.70 -1.68 -12.04
C GLN A 14 -9.98 -0.84 -11.90
N THR A 15 -10.10 -0.17 -10.76
CA THR A 15 -10.99 0.95 -10.55
C THR A 15 -10.57 2.14 -11.43
N PHE A 16 -11.47 2.60 -12.31
CA PHE A 16 -11.24 3.76 -13.18
C PHE A 16 -11.71 5.05 -12.47
N TYR A 17 -10.75 5.95 -12.20
CA TYR A 17 -11.00 7.34 -11.84
C TYR A 17 -11.55 8.11 -13.06
N ALA A 18 -12.48 9.04 -12.83
CA ALA A 18 -12.74 10.13 -13.77
C ALA A 18 -11.49 11.00 -13.79
N GLN A 19 -10.62 10.74 -14.75
CA GLN A 19 -9.28 11.30 -14.71
C GLN A 19 -9.24 12.66 -15.41
N ASP A 20 -8.71 13.67 -14.73
CA ASP A 20 -8.39 14.93 -15.36
C ASP A 20 -7.20 14.74 -16.30
N LEU A 21 -7.52 14.53 -17.58
CA LEU A 21 -6.56 14.42 -18.67
C LEU A 21 -5.73 15.70 -18.83
N THR A 22 -6.22 16.85 -18.34
CA THR A 22 -5.51 18.12 -18.50
C THR A 22 -4.19 18.13 -17.75
N GLY A 23 -3.22 18.88 -18.26
CA GLY A 23 -1.85 18.91 -17.74
C GLY A 23 -0.85 18.28 -18.71
N SER A 24 0.38 18.14 -18.23
CA SER A 24 1.47 17.64 -19.07
C SER A 24 1.60 16.13 -18.94
N TRP A 25 1.98 15.46 -20.03
CA TRP A 25 2.17 14.02 -20.14
C TRP A 25 3.48 13.75 -20.89
N LYS A 26 4.38 12.97 -20.32
CA LYS A 26 5.69 12.67 -20.90
C LYS A 26 5.77 11.21 -21.32
N GLY A 27 6.26 10.95 -22.53
CA GLY A 27 6.72 9.64 -22.99
C GLY A 27 8.14 9.68 -23.51
N GLU A 28 8.72 8.49 -23.70
CA GLU A 28 10.05 8.33 -24.27
C GLU A 28 9.99 7.36 -25.45
N LEU A 29 10.50 7.81 -26.60
CA LEU A 29 10.66 6.99 -27.79
C LEU A 29 12.05 6.36 -27.80
N ASP A 30 12.11 5.03 -27.90
CA ASP A 30 13.36 4.32 -28.17
C ASP A 30 13.52 4.13 -29.68
N LEU A 31 14.52 4.81 -30.24
CA LEU A 31 14.88 4.74 -31.66
C LEU A 31 16.11 3.85 -31.89
N GLY A 32 16.17 2.70 -31.22
CA GLY A 32 17.27 1.75 -31.37
C GLY A 32 18.52 2.18 -30.61
N GLY A 33 18.36 2.56 -29.34
CA GLY A 33 19.45 2.95 -28.44
C GLY A 33 19.56 4.46 -28.18
N THR A 34 18.71 5.28 -28.83
CA THR A 34 18.57 6.70 -28.51
C THR A 34 17.18 6.97 -27.96
N GLN A 35 17.12 7.47 -26.72
CA GLN A 35 15.87 7.86 -26.07
C GLN A 35 15.52 9.33 -26.32
N LEU A 36 14.38 9.53 -26.98
CA LEU A 36 13.84 10.83 -27.33
C LEU A 36 12.57 11.12 -26.51
N PRO A 37 12.61 12.06 -25.54
CA PRO A 37 11.42 12.42 -24.78
C PRO A 37 10.46 13.27 -25.63
N LEU A 38 9.18 12.97 -25.50
CA LEU A 38 8.07 13.77 -26.01
C LEU A 38 7.16 14.18 -24.85
N ILE A 39 6.81 15.46 -24.79
CA ILE A 39 5.92 16.02 -23.78
C ILE A 39 4.69 16.56 -24.47
N PHE A 40 3.51 16.07 -24.09
CA PHE A 40 2.21 16.51 -24.53
C PHE A 40 1.54 17.33 -23.43
N ASN A 41 1.18 18.57 -23.70
CA ASN A 41 0.41 19.41 -22.78
C ASN A 41 -1.03 19.44 -23.27
N ILE A 42 -1.93 18.86 -22.49
CA ILE A 42 -3.35 18.76 -22.79
C ILE A 42 -4.10 19.82 -21.99
N LYS A 43 -4.98 20.57 -22.65
CA LYS A 43 -5.90 21.52 -22.05
C LYS A 43 -7.32 21.13 -22.42
N LYS A 44 -8.29 21.56 -21.62
CA LYS A 44 -9.71 21.38 -21.90
C LYS A 44 -10.34 22.75 -22.10
N GLU A 45 -10.84 23.00 -23.31
CA GLU A 45 -11.52 24.23 -23.70
C GLU A 45 -12.90 23.86 -24.25
N ASN A 46 -13.98 24.43 -23.68
CA ASN A 46 -15.36 24.23 -24.14
C ASN A 46 -15.73 22.74 -24.37
N ASN A 47 -15.39 21.87 -23.42
CA ASN A 47 -15.60 20.41 -23.49
C ASN A 47 -14.80 19.65 -24.57
N THR A 48 -13.89 20.31 -25.29
CA THR A 48 -12.94 19.67 -26.21
C THR A 48 -11.54 19.69 -25.62
N TYR A 49 -10.73 18.69 -25.94
CA TYR A 49 -9.32 18.68 -25.58
C TYR A 49 -8.50 19.33 -26.69
N THR A 50 -7.63 20.24 -26.32
CA THR A 50 -6.60 20.80 -27.20
C THR A 50 -5.24 20.42 -26.64
N SER A 51 -4.26 20.16 -27.50
CA SER A 51 -2.93 19.80 -27.05
C SER A 51 -1.82 20.49 -27.82
N SER A 52 -0.64 20.49 -27.22
CA SER A 52 0.62 20.78 -27.89
C SER A 52 1.63 19.71 -27.51
N ALA A 53 2.58 19.44 -28.39
CA ALA A 53 3.69 18.55 -28.10
C ALA A 53 5.01 19.34 -28.12
N ARG A 54 6.05 18.83 -27.48
CA ARG A 54 7.43 19.31 -27.65
C ARG A 54 8.41 18.18 -27.39
N SER A 55 9.60 18.28 -27.97
CA SER A 55 10.71 17.38 -27.67
C SER A 55 11.90 18.15 -27.11
N PRO A 56 12.15 18.06 -25.78
CA PRO A 56 13.24 18.80 -25.13
C PRO A 56 14.62 18.54 -25.74
N LYS A 57 14.85 17.32 -26.25
CA LYS A 57 16.14 16.94 -26.87
C LYS A 57 16.24 17.32 -28.35
N GLN A 58 15.21 17.89 -28.96
CA GLN A 58 15.18 18.33 -30.36
C GLN A 58 14.85 19.83 -30.49
N GLY A 59 15.45 20.64 -29.63
CA GLY A 59 15.34 22.10 -29.66
C GLY A 59 14.06 22.67 -29.04
N ASP A 60 13.27 21.82 -28.37
CA ASP A 60 12.10 22.16 -27.55
C ASP A 60 11.05 23.06 -28.23
N LYS A 61 11.00 23.03 -29.56
CA LYS A 61 9.99 23.76 -30.33
C LYS A 61 8.61 23.14 -30.07
N ILE A 62 7.60 24.00 -29.99
CA ILE A 62 6.21 23.58 -29.90
C ILE A 62 5.82 22.91 -31.23
N ILE A 63 5.34 21.69 -31.12
CA ILE A 63 4.74 20.88 -32.17
C ILE A 63 3.23 21.00 -32.01
N THR A 64 2.55 21.38 -33.08
CA THR A 64 1.09 21.44 -33.13
C THR A 64 0.51 20.03 -33.04
N VAL A 65 -0.48 19.83 -32.17
CA VAL A 65 -1.29 18.61 -32.13
C VAL A 65 -2.66 18.96 -32.71
N ASP A 66 -2.87 18.60 -33.98
CA ASP A 66 -4.07 18.95 -34.76
C ASP A 66 -5.34 18.34 -34.18
N LYS A 67 -5.21 17.19 -33.51
CA LYS A 67 -6.34 16.47 -32.92
C LYS A 67 -5.96 15.87 -31.59
N THR A 68 -6.80 16.10 -30.58
CA THR A 68 -6.75 15.39 -29.30
C THR A 68 -8.11 14.80 -28.99
N GLU A 69 -8.19 13.48 -28.97
CA GLU A 69 -9.39 12.75 -28.57
C GLU A 69 -9.10 11.87 -27.37
N PHE A 70 -10.02 11.87 -26.42
CA PHE A 70 -10.02 10.91 -25.32
C PHE A 70 -11.42 10.33 -25.17
N THR A 71 -11.56 9.09 -25.62
CA THR A 71 -12.83 8.36 -25.66
C THR A 71 -12.58 6.91 -25.30
N ASN A 72 -13.47 6.29 -24.50
CA ASN A 72 -13.32 4.88 -24.09
C ASN A 72 -11.94 4.57 -23.49
N ASN A 73 -11.42 5.49 -22.67
CA ASN A 73 -10.15 5.31 -21.99
C ASN A 73 -8.92 5.23 -22.94
N GLU A 74 -9.11 5.63 -24.19
CA GLU A 74 -8.10 5.69 -25.24
C GLU A 74 -7.78 7.16 -25.58
N LEU A 75 -6.51 7.53 -25.49
CA LEU A 75 -5.98 8.83 -25.86
C LEU A 75 -5.39 8.77 -27.27
N ILE A 76 -5.83 9.68 -28.13
CA ILE A 76 -5.37 9.83 -29.51
C ILE A 76 -4.82 11.24 -29.70
N PHE A 77 -3.62 11.32 -30.26
CA PHE A 77 -3.04 12.54 -30.82
C PHE A 77 -2.78 12.37 -32.31
N GLU A 78 -3.10 13.39 -33.12
CA GLU A 78 -2.68 13.48 -34.52
C GLU A 78 -1.84 14.76 -34.71
N MET A 79 -0.68 14.63 -35.36
CA MET A 79 0.29 15.69 -35.64
C MET A 79 0.62 15.63 -37.14
N ASN A 80 -0.20 16.31 -37.94
CA ASN A 80 -0.21 16.22 -39.40
C ASN A 80 1.10 16.71 -40.02
N GLU A 81 1.68 17.79 -39.48
CA GLU A 81 2.96 18.34 -39.96
C GLU A 81 4.11 17.34 -39.89
N LEU A 82 4.07 16.43 -38.92
CA LEU A 82 5.11 15.44 -38.68
C LEU A 82 4.80 14.07 -39.30
N ASP A 83 3.64 13.92 -39.94
CA ASP A 83 3.06 12.63 -40.33
C ASP A 83 3.14 11.64 -39.16
N ALA A 84 2.67 12.10 -37.99
CA ALA A 84 2.79 11.38 -36.73
C ALA A 84 1.46 11.31 -35.96
N SER A 85 1.30 10.23 -35.20
CA SER A 85 0.17 10.02 -34.31
C SER A 85 0.59 9.27 -33.06
N TYR A 86 -0.21 9.40 -32.01
CA TYR A 86 -0.11 8.59 -30.82
C TYR A 86 -1.46 7.98 -30.52
N LYS A 87 -1.46 6.72 -30.09
CA LYS A 87 -2.65 6.03 -29.64
C LYS A 87 -2.31 5.21 -28.39
N GLY A 88 -2.98 5.46 -27.27
CA GLY A 88 -2.69 4.77 -26.02
C GLY A 88 -3.89 4.56 -25.11
N GLN A 89 -3.88 3.45 -24.38
CA GLN A 89 -4.90 3.05 -23.44
C GLN A 89 -4.50 3.46 -22.03
N TYR A 90 -5.36 4.19 -21.34
CA TYR A 90 -5.10 4.59 -19.96
C TYR A 90 -5.13 3.36 -19.04
N LYS A 91 -4.18 3.28 -18.11
CA LYS A 91 -4.01 2.23 -17.10
C LYS A 91 -4.16 2.85 -15.71
N ALA A 92 -3.65 2.22 -14.65
CA ALA A 92 -3.83 2.73 -13.29
C ALA A 92 -3.36 4.19 -13.08
N ASP A 93 -2.24 4.58 -13.69
CA ASP A 93 -1.57 5.87 -13.50
C ASP A 93 -0.88 6.45 -14.76
N HIS A 94 -1.00 5.80 -15.92
CA HIS A 94 -0.31 6.17 -17.16
C HIS A 94 -1.05 5.66 -18.40
N PHE A 95 -0.67 6.10 -19.61
CA PHE A 95 -1.12 5.49 -20.86
C PHE A 95 -0.09 4.49 -21.37
N GLU A 96 -0.55 3.31 -21.73
CA GLU A 96 0.23 2.36 -22.54
C GLU A 96 -0.15 2.54 -24.01
N GLY A 97 0.81 2.90 -24.86
CA GLY A 97 0.48 3.31 -26.22
C GLY A 97 1.56 3.06 -27.25
N THR A 98 1.25 3.51 -28.45
CA THR A 98 2.12 3.42 -29.62
C THR A 98 2.15 4.77 -30.31
N PHE A 99 3.35 5.28 -30.49
CA PHE A 99 3.61 6.43 -31.36
C PHE A 99 3.89 5.92 -32.76
N THR A 100 3.24 6.47 -33.77
CA THR A 100 3.48 6.13 -35.17
C THR A 100 3.95 7.37 -35.90
N GLN A 101 5.02 7.26 -36.70
CA GLN A 101 5.48 8.34 -37.57
C GLN A 101 5.89 7.77 -38.92
N ARG A 102 5.36 8.32 -40.02
CA ARG A 102 5.66 7.89 -41.41
C ARG A 102 5.52 6.38 -41.60
N GLY A 103 4.46 5.80 -41.03
CA GLY A 103 4.16 4.37 -41.09
C GLY A 103 5.02 3.46 -40.20
N ARG A 104 5.94 4.01 -39.38
CA ARG A 104 6.70 3.23 -38.38
C ARG A 104 6.12 3.43 -37.00
N SER A 105 5.92 2.33 -36.27
CA SER A 105 5.32 2.33 -34.93
C SER A 105 6.37 2.02 -33.85
N PHE A 106 6.30 2.78 -32.76
CA PHE A 106 7.19 2.71 -31.61
C PHE A 106 6.34 2.59 -30.33
N PRO A 107 6.60 1.61 -29.45
CA PRO A 107 6.00 1.59 -28.14
C PRO A 107 6.33 2.88 -27.40
N MET A 108 5.32 3.53 -26.83
CA MET A 108 5.51 4.74 -26.03
C MET A 108 4.43 4.79 -24.95
N ASN A 109 4.86 4.81 -23.69
CA ASN A 109 3.95 5.01 -22.58
C ASN A 109 4.00 6.48 -22.16
N LEU A 110 2.84 7.07 -21.81
CA LEU A 110 2.75 8.45 -21.33
C LEU A 110 2.42 8.49 -19.84
N PHE A 111 3.22 9.21 -19.06
CA PHE A 111 3.02 9.42 -17.63
C PHE A 111 2.74 10.90 -17.35
N LYS A 112 1.93 11.22 -16.32
CA LYS A 112 1.69 12.61 -15.90
C LYS A 112 3.01 13.31 -15.59
N ASN A 113 3.12 14.54 -16.06
CA ASN A 113 4.25 15.44 -15.90
C ASN A 113 3.75 16.69 -15.15
N ASN A 114 4.13 16.86 -13.89
CA ASN A 114 3.55 17.89 -13.01
C ASN A 114 4.28 19.25 -13.08
N GLY A 115 4.98 19.53 -14.18
CA GLY A 115 5.50 20.88 -14.48
C GLY A 115 6.77 21.27 -13.73
N THR A 116 7.42 20.38 -13.00
CA THR A 116 8.80 20.60 -12.54
C THR A 116 9.75 20.01 -13.57
N GLU A 117 10.33 20.84 -14.45
CA GLU A 117 11.70 20.58 -14.87
C GLU A 117 12.64 20.88 -13.69
N LYS A 118 12.51 20.07 -12.64
CA LYS A 118 13.65 19.45 -11.99
C LYS A 118 13.78 18.09 -12.66
N SER A 119 15.01 17.68 -12.93
CA SER A 119 15.31 16.36 -13.49
C SER A 119 14.46 15.29 -12.83
N ASN A 120 13.91 14.37 -13.63
CA ASN A 120 13.38 13.05 -13.25
C ASN A 120 13.73 12.67 -11.78
N PRO A 121 12.80 12.19 -10.93
CA PRO A 121 13.18 11.60 -9.63
C PRO A 121 14.18 10.43 -9.74
N LYS A 122 14.39 9.91 -10.96
CA LYS A 122 15.45 8.95 -11.30
C LYS A 122 16.79 9.58 -11.73
N ASP A 123 16.82 10.86 -12.05
CA ASP A 123 18.01 11.63 -12.45
C ASP A 123 18.47 12.60 -11.34
N GLU A 124 17.57 13.02 -10.45
CA GLU A 124 17.94 13.73 -9.22
C GLU A 124 18.42 12.72 -8.18
N LYS A 125 19.73 12.46 -8.19
CA LYS A 125 20.36 11.67 -7.12
C LYS A 125 20.22 12.45 -5.82
N LEU A 126 19.47 11.89 -4.87
CA LEU A 126 19.52 12.35 -3.49
C LEU A 126 20.97 12.38 -3.04
N LYS A 127 21.35 13.50 -2.45
CA LYS A 127 22.62 13.60 -1.74
C LYS A 127 22.55 12.68 -0.54
N ASP A 128 23.66 12.00 -0.30
CA ASP A 128 23.85 11.21 0.90
C ASP A 128 23.68 12.11 2.12
N ILE A 129 23.13 11.57 3.21
CA ILE A 129 22.94 12.32 4.45
C ILE A 129 24.31 12.73 5.01
N GLY A 130 25.33 11.88 4.79
CA GLY A 130 26.71 12.16 5.16
C GLY A 130 26.86 12.38 6.66
N ASN A 131 27.42 13.52 7.06
CA ASN A 131 27.56 13.91 8.48
C ASN A 131 26.49 14.90 8.96
N ARG A 132 25.59 15.37 8.08
CA ARG A 132 24.52 16.33 8.44
C ARG A 132 23.55 15.69 9.40
N GLU A 133 23.15 16.35 10.49
CA GLU A 133 22.11 15.84 11.41
C GLU A 133 20.71 15.75 10.75
N ILE A 134 19.86 14.87 11.28
CA ILE A 134 18.47 14.76 10.83
C ILE A 134 17.69 15.95 11.41
N ASN A 135 16.90 16.64 10.59
CA ASN A 135 16.14 17.82 11.01
C ASN A 135 14.91 17.40 11.84
N THR A 136 15.12 17.21 13.15
CA THR A 136 14.08 16.79 14.10
C THR A 136 13.00 17.84 14.32
N ALA A 137 13.33 19.13 14.17
CA ALA A 137 12.34 20.21 14.22
C ALA A 137 11.32 20.09 13.09
N LYS A 138 11.77 19.87 11.84
CA LYS A 138 10.88 19.68 10.69
C LYS A 138 10.04 18.40 10.81
N LEU A 139 10.58 17.35 11.42
CA LEU A 139 9.79 16.15 11.76
C LEU A 139 8.70 16.46 12.78
N ASN A 140 9.01 17.22 13.85
CA ASN A 140 8.01 17.65 14.82
C ASN A 140 6.93 18.51 14.16
N ASP A 141 7.31 19.47 13.31
CA ASP A 141 6.35 20.31 12.57
C ASP A 141 5.43 19.45 11.70
N TYR A 142 5.98 18.42 11.04
CA TYR A 142 5.22 17.50 10.21
C TYR A 142 4.21 16.69 11.02
N PHE A 143 4.63 16.05 12.11
CA PHE A 143 3.72 15.27 12.97
C PHE A 143 2.72 16.14 13.71
N ASN A 144 3.10 17.34 14.13
CA ASN A 144 2.19 18.33 14.71
C ASN A 144 1.14 18.74 13.69
N TYR A 145 1.53 18.99 12.45
CA TYR A 145 0.60 19.34 11.36
C TYR A 145 -0.40 18.21 11.09
N LEU A 146 0.07 16.97 10.97
CA LEU A 146 -0.82 15.80 10.80
C LEU A 146 -1.76 15.64 12.00
N THR A 147 -1.25 15.79 13.22
CA THR A 147 -2.05 15.69 14.45
C THR A 147 -3.11 16.78 14.51
N GLN A 148 -2.76 18.05 14.28
CA GLN A 148 -3.72 19.17 14.29
C GLN A 148 -4.87 18.98 13.29
N ASN A 149 -4.61 18.30 12.17
CA ASN A 149 -5.62 17.98 11.15
C ASN A 149 -6.28 16.61 11.35
N LYS A 150 -6.02 15.91 12.47
CA LYS A 150 -6.54 14.57 12.81
C LYS A 150 -6.24 13.52 11.74
N GLN A 151 -4.99 13.51 11.28
CA GLN A 151 -4.57 12.71 10.14
C GLN A 151 -3.84 11.42 10.51
N GLY A 152 -3.36 11.32 11.74
CA GLY A 152 -2.73 10.10 12.20
C GLY A 152 -2.52 10.05 13.72
N ILE A 153 -2.45 8.83 14.23
CA ILE A 153 -2.00 8.49 15.58
C ILE A 153 -0.92 7.43 15.46
N GLY A 154 0.17 7.58 16.18
CA GLY A 154 1.24 6.60 16.15
C GLY A 154 2.50 7.02 16.88
N SER A 155 3.56 6.24 16.63
CA SER A 155 4.88 6.46 17.20
C SER A 155 5.97 6.22 16.16
N ILE A 156 7.05 6.97 16.24
CA ILE A 156 8.23 6.84 15.39
C ILE A 156 9.50 6.87 16.23
N SER A 157 10.52 6.12 15.80
CA SER A 157 11.88 6.20 16.29
C SER A 157 12.84 6.19 15.08
N ILE A 158 13.90 6.98 15.16
CA ILE A 158 14.97 7.02 14.15
C ILE A 158 16.30 6.82 14.86
N PHE A 159 17.08 5.84 14.39
CA PHE A 159 18.45 5.64 14.83
C PHE A 159 19.42 6.08 13.75
N ARG A 160 20.59 6.56 14.17
CA ARG A 160 21.71 6.82 13.29
C ARG A 160 23.01 6.45 13.98
N LYS A 161 23.91 5.78 13.26
CA LYS A 161 25.17 5.26 13.81
C LYS A 161 24.93 4.45 15.10
N GLY A 162 23.88 3.63 15.08
CA GLY A 162 23.44 2.80 16.20
C GLY A 162 22.84 3.51 17.41
N LYS A 163 22.58 4.83 17.37
CA LYS A 163 21.98 5.59 18.47
C LYS A 163 20.64 6.19 18.09
N GLU A 164 19.68 6.21 19.00
CA GLU A 164 18.42 6.93 18.81
C GLU A 164 18.69 8.44 18.73
N VAL A 165 18.25 9.07 17.64
CA VAL A 165 18.39 10.50 17.38
C VAL A 165 17.05 11.23 17.33
N TYR A 166 15.95 10.49 17.24
CA TYR A 166 14.60 11.03 17.23
C TYR A 166 13.61 9.98 17.74
N GLN A 167 12.70 10.40 18.61
CA GLN A 167 11.51 9.65 19.01
C GLN A 167 10.35 10.63 19.12
N ASN A 168 9.18 10.21 18.67
CA ASN A 168 7.96 10.98 18.83
C ASN A 168 6.74 10.07 18.92
N ASP A 169 5.80 10.44 19.77
CA ASP A 169 4.46 9.90 19.86
C ASP A 169 3.50 11.01 19.42
N PHE A 170 2.64 10.76 18.44
CA PHE A 170 1.74 11.75 17.87
C PHE A 170 0.28 11.27 17.86
N GLY A 171 -0.66 12.18 18.16
CA GLY A 171 -2.10 11.95 18.06
C GLY A 171 -2.77 11.19 19.22
N GLN A 172 -2.03 10.65 20.18
CA GLN A 172 -2.61 9.89 21.30
C GLN A 172 -3.50 10.74 22.21
N ASP A 173 -3.18 12.02 22.35
CA ASP A 173 -3.94 13.00 23.12
C ASP A 173 -5.33 13.30 22.53
N GLN A 174 -5.59 12.87 21.30
CA GLN A 174 -6.89 13.00 20.63
C GLN A 174 -7.89 11.92 21.00
N LEU A 175 -7.44 10.87 21.71
CA LEU A 175 -8.27 9.74 22.08
C LEU A 175 -8.84 9.91 23.49
N PRO A 176 -10.12 9.58 23.71
CA PRO A 176 -10.69 9.65 25.04
C PRO A 176 -10.14 8.53 25.93
N ASN A 177 -9.71 8.88 27.15
CA ASN A 177 -9.38 7.93 28.22
C ASN A 177 -8.26 6.91 27.90
N VAL A 178 -7.36 7.22 26.96
CA VAL A 178 -6.17 6.42 26.71
C VAL A 178 -5.03 6.81 27.66
N LYS A 179 -4.24 5.81 28.08
CA LYS A 179 -2.94 6.02 28.72
C LYS A 179 -1.87 5.47 27.78
N TRP A 180 -0.82 6.25 27.56
CA TRP A 180 0.35 5.82 26.81
C TRP A 180 1.62 6.31 27.50
N ASP A 181 2.72 5.60 27.28
CA ASP A 181 4.05 5.94 27.73
C ASP A 181 5.09 5.40 26.73
N SER A 182 6.38 5.62 27.02
CA SER A 182 7.48 5.14 26.18
C SER A 182 7.60 3.61 26.09
N ASN A 183 6.84 2.86 26.89
CA ASN A 183 6.76 1.40 26.85
C ASN A 183 5.46 0.91 26.20
N THR A 184 4.61 1.80 25.70
CA THR A 184 3.39 1.45 24.97
C THR A 184 3.76 0.68 23.71
N ARG A 185 3.19 -0.51 23.59
CA ARG A 185 3.49 -1.48 22.53
C ARG A 185 2.41 -1.42 21.48
N TYR A 186 2.79 -1.74 20.26
CA TYR A 186 1.90 -1.77 19.11
C TYR A 186 1.96 -3.14 18.47
N GLN A 187 0.85 -3.59 17.88
CA GLN A 187 0.90 -4.70 16.95
C GLN A 187 1.68 -4.28 15.71
N VAL A 188 2.70 -5.04 15.34
CA VAL A 188 3.59 -4.68 14.22
C VAL A 188 3.31 -5.48 12.95
N GLY A 189 2.25 -6.29 12.97
CA GLY A 189 1.82 -7.12 11.85
C GLY A 189 2.98 -7.89 11.24
N SER A 190 3.07 -7.84 9.91
CA SER A 190 4.03 -8.63 9.14
C SER A 190 5.51 -8.32 9.38
N VAL A 191 5.88 -7.28 10.13
CA VAL A 191 7.26 -7.14 10.64
C VAL A 191 7.68 -8.38 11.44
N SER A 192 6.71 -9.09 12.04
CA SER A 192 6.90 -10.40 12.69
C SER A 192 7.64 -11.43 11.81
N LYS A 193 7.49 -11.38 10.48
CA LYS A 193 8.15 -12.31 9.55
C LYS A 193 9.66 -12.12 9.53
N LEU A 194 10.15 -10.91 9.76
CA LEU A 194 11.58 -10.64 9.90
C LEU A 194 12.16 -11.37 11.12
N PHE A 195 11.44 -11.37 12.25
CA PHE A 195 11.86 -12.12 13.45
C PHE A 195 11.91 -13.63 13.19
N THR A 196 10.85 -14.18 12.58
CA THR A 196 10.79 -15.59 12.17
C THR A 196 11.94 -15.94 11.24
N ALA A 197 12.23 -15.11 10.25
CA ALA A 197 13.31 -15.32 9.30
C ALA A 197 14.69 -15.32 9.96
N ILE A 198 14.98 -14.38 10.87
CA ILE A 198 16.25 -14.36 11.61
C ILE A 198 16.42 -15.67 12.41
N MET A 199 15.37 -16.12 13.11
CA MET A 199 15.43 -17.36 13.90
C MET A 199 15.60 -18.61 13.04
N LEU A 200 14.99 -18.66 11.85
CA LEU A 200 15.21 -19.73 10.87
C LEU A 200 16.66 -19.74 10.37
N MET A 201 17.20 -18.58 10.00
CA MET A 201 18.58 -18.47 9.54
C MET A 201 19.59 -18.85 10.62
N GLN A 202 19.29 -18.60 11.90
CA GLN A 202 20.09 -19.14 13.01
C GLN A 202 20.05 -20.68 13.10
N GLN A 203 18.94 -21.33 12.73
CA GLN A 203 18.91 -22.80 12.64
C GLN A 203 19.69 -23.30 11.42
N VAL A 204 19.70 -22.52 10.33
CA VAL A 204 20.57 -22.79 9.16
C VAL A 204 22.04 -22.75 9.55
N GLU A 205 22.47 -21.73 10.30
CA GLU A 205 23.86 -21.65 10.80
C GLU A 205 24.24 -22.79 11.74
N LYS A 206 23.28 -23.29 12.52
CA LYS A 206 23.47 -24.45 13.40
C LYS A 206 23.44 -25.78 12.64
N GLY A 207 23.24 -25.78 11.33
CA GLY A 207 23.11 -26.99 10.49
C GLY A 207 21.85 -27.81 10.78
N LYS A 208 20.86 -27.23 11.46
CA LYS A 208 19.61 -27.92 11.85
C LYS A 208 18.50 -27.81 10.79
N LEU A 209 18.64 -26.86 9.86
CA LEU A 209 17.72 -26.58 8.77
C LEU A 209 18.54 -26.26 7.52
N ASN A 210 18.12 -26.73 6.34
CA ASN A 210 18.70 -26.29 5.07
C ASN A 210 17.68 -25.49 4.27
N LEU A 211 18.11 -24.41 3.62
CA LEU A 211 17.24 -23.61 2.74
C LEU A 211 16.67 -24.44 1.57
N SER A 212 17.41 -25.45 1.13
CA SER A 212 16.97 -26.39 0.08
C SER A 212 16.13 -27.56 0.61
N ASP A 213 15.89 -27.66 1.92
CA ASP A 213 14.99 -28.70 2.46
C ASP A 213 13.61 -28.55 1.81
N LYS A 214 13.03 -29.68 1.38
CA LYS A 214 11.70 -29.72 0.80
C LYS A 214 10.62 -29.56 1.87
N LEU A 215 9.52 -28.90 1.53
CA LEU A 215 8.38 -28.77 2.43
C LEU A 215 7.81 -30.14 2.81
N SER A 216 7.88 -31.12 1.91
CA SER A 216 7.39 -32.49 2.13
C SER A 216 8.06 -33.21 3.29
N LYS A 217 9.27 -32.79 3.71
CA LYS A 217 9.96 -33.27 4.91
C LYS A 217 9.17 -32.95 6.19
N TYR A 218 8.38 -31.88 6.18
CA TYR A 218 7.67 -31.36 7.36
C TYR A 218 6.15 -31.42 7.24
N TYR A 219 5.64 -31.28 6.00
CA TYR A 219 4.24 -31.24 5.64
C TYR A 219 4.03 -31.94 4.29
N PRO A 220 4.06 -33.29 4.24
CA PRO A 220 3.93 -34.05 2.99
C PRO A 220 2.56 -33.89 2.32
N ASP A 221 1.52 -33.55 3.08
CA ASP A 221 0.14 -33.42 2.58
C ASP A 221 -0.16 -32.04 1.97
N VAL A 222 0.76 -31.06 2.11
CA VAL A 222 0.59 -29.74 1.47
C VAL A 222 0.76 -29.91 -0.04
N PRO A 223 -0.13 -29.36 -0.88
CA PRO A 223 0.01 -29.42 -2.32
C PRO A 223 1.39 -28.93 -2.82
N ASN A 224 2.03 -29.71 -3.70
CA ASN A 224 3.34 -29.42 -4.30
C ASN A 224 4.52 -29.37 -3.29
N ALA A 225 4.36 -29.94 -2.09
CA ALA A 225 5.37 -29.89 -1.03
C ALA A 225 6.73 -30.53 -1.40
N ASP A 226 6.76 -31.46 -2.35
CA ASP A 226 7.96 -32.08 -2.91
C ASP A 226 8.78 -31.12 -3.81
N LYS A 227 8.13 -30.08 -4.34
CA LYS A 227 8.80 -29.05 -5.16
C LYS A 227 9.17 -27.82 -4.35
N ILE A 228 8.32 -27.43 -3.40
CA ILE A 228 8.54 -26.27 -2.52
C ILE A 228 9.76 -26.50 -1.61
N THR A 229 10.60 -25.47 -1.48
CA THR A 229 11.75 -25.43 -0.54
C THR A 229 11.54 -24.38 0.53
N ILE A 230 12.26 -24.49 1.65
CA ILE A 230 12.30 -23.44 2.69
C ILE A 230 12.65 -22.08 2.08
N GLU A 231 13.65 -22.01 1.19
CA GLU A 231 14.05 -20.78 0.49
C GLU A 231 12.89 -20.14 -0.28
N THR A 232 12.17 -20.94 -1.08
CA THR A 232 11.04 -20.45 -1.88
C THR A 232 9.88 -19.96 -1.02
N ILE A 233 9.72 -20.49 0.20
CA ILE A 233 8.70 -19.98 1.13
C ILE A 233 9.16 -18.63 1.71
N MET A 234 10.41 -18.53 2.16
CA MET A 234 10.95 -17.32 2.79
C MET A 234 11.03 -16.12 1.85
N ASN A 235 11.16 -16.32 0.54
CA ASN A 235 11.18 -15.25 -0.45
C ASN A 235 9.86 -15.09 -1.22
N HIS A 236 8.77 -15.71 -0.77
CA HIS A 236 7.45 -15.60 -1.37
C HIS A 236 7.37 -16.07 -2.83
N THR A 237 8.11 -17.12 -3.20
CA THR A 237 8.07 -17.75 -4.53
C THR A 237 7.59 -19.19 -4.52
N SER A 238 6.97 -19.66 -3.43
CA SER A 238 6.55 -21.06 -3.27
C SER A 238 5.30 -21.47 -4.07
N GLY A 239 4.44 -20.51 -4.45
CA GLY A 239 3.14 -20.81 -5.05
C GLY A 239 2.03 -21.20 -4.06
N LEU A 240 2.29 -21.04 -2.74
CA LEU A 240 1.29 -21.21 -1.69
C LEU A 240 0.34 -20.00 -1.66
N GLY A 241 -0.95 -20.25 -1.43
CA GLY A 241 -1.95 -19.21 -1.22
C GLY A 241 -1.78 -18.46 0.10
N ASP A 242 -2.76 -17.63 0.46
CA ASP A 242 -2.72 -16.78 1.64
C ASP A 242 -3.95 -16.96 2.54
N TYR A 243 -3.81 -17.68 3.66
CA TYR A 243 -4.91 -17.97 4.60
C TYR A 243 -5.47 -16.73 5.29
N ALA A 244 -4.69 -15.64 5.31
CA ALA A 244 -5.05 -14.34 5.85
C ALA A 244 -5.26 -13.28 4.75
N GLY A 245 -5.46 -13.73 3.49
CA GLY A 245 -5.81 -12.89 2.34
C GLY A 245 -7.31 -12.54 2.31
N GLU A 246 -7.94 -12.60 1.13
CA GLU A 246 -9.31 -12.09 0.86
C GLU A 246 -10.44 -12.63 1.76
N HIS A 247 -10.21 -13.71 2.51
CA HIS A 247 -11.19 -14.35 3.40
C HIS A 247 -10.65 -14.49 4.83
N TYR A 248 -10.18 -13.39 5.43
CA TYR A 248 -9.52 -13.38 6.74
C TYR A 248 -10.47 -13.31 7.95
N GLN A 249 -11.78 -13.09 7.77
CA GLN A 249 -12.70 -12.71 8.87
C GLN A 249 -12.82 -13.78 9.96
N TRP A 250 -12.55 -15.04 9.64
CA TRP A 250 -12.53 -16.15 10.60
C TRP A 250 -11.34 -16.11 11.59
N LEU A 251 -10.37 -15.23 11.35
CA LEU A 251 -9.20 -15.03 12.22
C LEU A 251 -9.47 -14.07 13.39
N PHE A 252 -10.65 -13.46 13.44
CA PHE A 252 -11.06 -12.51 14.49
C PHE A 252 -11.67 -13.22 15.70
N LYS A 253 -11.82 -12.48 16.80
CA LYS A 253 -12.57 -12.83 18.03
C LYS A 253 -12.00 -13.94 18.91
N ARG A 254 -11.49 -15.02 18.35
CA ARG A 254 -10.99 -16.17 19.12
C ARG A 254 -9.89 -16.95 18.39
N PRO A 255 -9.09 -17.74 19.14
CA PRO A 255 -8.18 -18.69 18.52
C PRO A 255 -8.95 -19.81 17.82
N VAL A 256 -8.56 -20.13 16.59
CA VAL A 256 -9.19 -21.19 15.77
C VAL A 256 -8.39 -22.50 15.80
N GLY A 257 -7.11 -22.42 16.17
CA GLY A 257 -6.21 -23.55 16.33
C GLY A 257 -5.54 -24.02 15.05
N ASP A 258 -4.35 -24.62 15.22
CA ASP A 258 -3.47 -25.05 14.13
C ASP A 258 -4.14 -25.93 13.07
N LYS A 259 -5.02 -26.84 13.50
CA LYS A 259 -5.68 -27.77 12.58
C LYS A 259 -6.50 -27.02 11.53
N VAL A 260 -7.30 -26.04 11.97
CA VAL A 260 -8.16 -25.26 11.06
C VAL A 260 -7.31 -24.45 10.08
N ILE A 261 -6.22 -23.84 10.57
CA ILE A 261 -5.31 -23.07 9.71
C ILE A 261 -4.64 -23.99 8.68
N LEU A 262 -4.12 -25.14 9.09
CA LEU A 262 -3.48 -26.10 8.18
C LEU A 262 -4.47 -26.68 7.17
N ASP A 263 -5.69 -27.01 7.57
CA ASP A 263 -6.74 -27.47 6.66
C ASP A 263 -7.05 -26.39 5.61
N THR A 264 -7.13 -25.12 6.01
CA THR A 264 -7.32 -23.97 5.10
C THR A 264 -6.14 -23.83 4.13
N ILE A 265 -4.89 -23.93 4.62
CA ILE A 265 -3.70 -23.86 3.76
C ILE A 265 -3.70 -25.00 2.73
N ASN A 266 -4.04 -26.22 3.13
CA ASN A 266 -4.11 -27.37 2.23
C ASN A 266 -5.20 -27.21 1.16
N ALA A 267 -6.35 -26.62 1.53
CA ALA A 267 -7.47 -26.38 0.63
C ALA A 267 -7.19 -25.33 -0.46
N GLN A 268 -6.19 -24.46 -0.28
CA GLN A 268 -5.82 -23.42 -1.26
C GLN A 268 -5.22 -24.00 -2.55
N GLY A 269 -4.68 -25.22 -2.51
CA GLY A 269 -4.07 -25.85 -3.69
C GLY A 269 -2.74 -25.19 -4.09
N VAL A 270 -2.47 -25.18 -5.39
CA VAL A 270 -1.24 -24.64 -5.98
C VAL A 270 -1.60 -23.47 -6.88
N GLU A 271 -1.11 -22.27 -6.57
CA GLU A 271 -1.43 -21.08 -7.37
C GLU A 271 -0.50 -20.93 -8.58
N PHE A 272 0.77 -21.29 -8.43
CA PHE A 272 1.79 -21.31 -9.49
C PHE A 272 2.96 -22.24 -9.09
N GLN A 273 3.87 -22.55 -10.02
CA GLN A 273 5.02 -23.41 -9.68
C GLN A 273 6.10 -22.65 -8.90
N PRO A 274 6.80 -23.30 -7.95
CA PRO A 274 7.86 -22.65 -7.18
C PRO A 274 8.91 -21.97 -8.08
N GLY A 275 9.23 -20.70 -7.78
CA GLY A 275 10.18 -19.89 -8.53
C GLY A 275 9.65 -19.22 -9.79
N GLU A 276 8.41 -19.51 -10.22
CA GLU A 276 7.82 -18.91 -11.43
C GLU A 276 7.56 -17.40 -11.26
N LYS A 277 7.04 -17.01 -10.09
CA LYS A 277 6.61 -15.64 -9.74
C LYS A 277 6.83 -15.37 -8.26
N THR A 278 6.67 -14.12 -7.86
CA THR A 278 6.62 -13.72 -6.44
C THR A 278 5.19 -13.37 -6.08
N ARG A 279 4.66 -14.00 -5.03
CA ARG A 279 3.37 -13.66 -4.43
C ARG A 279 3.45 -13.85 -2.92
N TYR A 280 3.11 -12.78 -2.20
CA TYR A 280 3.10 -12.77 -0.75
C TYR A 280 2.17 -13.86 -0.20
N SER A 281 2.59 -14.52 0.88
CA SER A 281 1.86 -15.65 1.45
C SER A 281 2.08 -15.72 2.96
N ASN A 282 1.02 -15.46 3.73
CA ASN A 282 1.02 -15.72 5.16
C ASN A 282 1.02 -17.22 5.45
N SER A 283 0.40 -18.04 4.59
CA SER A 283 0.40 -19.51 4.72
C SER A 283 1.81 -20.07 4.75
N GLY A 284 2.68 -19.58 3.86
CA GLY A 284 4.08 -19.95 3.85
C GLY A 284 4.78 -19.65 5.17
N TYR A 285 4.64 -18.42 5.67
CA TYR A 285 5.29 -18.02 6.93
C TYR A 285 4.71 -18.72 8.17
N TYR A 286 3.43 -19.06 8.14
CA TYR A 286 2.81 -19.88 9.18
C TYR A 286 3.42 -21.28 9.24
N LEU A 287 3.60 -21.93 8.09
CA LEU A 287 4.30 -23.21 8.02
C LEU A 287 5.75 -23.08 8.51
N LEU A 288 6.44 -22.01 8.14
CA LEU A 288 7.80 -21.76 8.59
C LEU A 288 7.92 -21.58 10.11
N SER A 289 6.98 -20.88 10.76
CA SER A 289 7.00 -20.72 12.22
C SER A 289 6.85 -22.06 12.94
N ARG A 290 5.99 -22.95 12.42
CA ARG A 290 5.82 -24.31 12.94
C ARG A 290 7.02 -25.22 12.64
N ILE A 291 7.67 -25.07 11.48
CA ILE A 291 8.94 -25.77 11.17
C ILE A 291 10.03 -25.35 12.16
N LEU A 292 10.12 -24.05 12.45
CA LEU A 292 11.07 -23.51 13.42
C LEU A 292 10.89 -24.16 14.80
N GLU A 293 9.65 -24.24 15.31
CA GLU A 293 9.34 -24.92 16.57
C GLU A 293 9.70 -26.42 16.54
N LYS A 294 9.34 -27.13 15.46
CA LYS A 294 9.66 -28.56 15.27
C LYS A 294 11.17 -28.81 15.30
N VAL A 295 11.95 -28.00 14.57
CA VAL A 295 13.40 -28.15 14.45
C VAL A 295 14.11 -27.76 15.75
N ALA A 296 13.65 -26.71 16.41
CA ALA A 296 14.27 -26.23 17.65
C ALA A 296 13.76 -26.94 18.91
N LYS A 297 12.64 -27.66 18.82
CA LYS A 297 11.94 -28.34 19.93
C LYS A 297 11.60 -27.40 21.09
N LYS A 298 11.18 -26.18 20.77
CA LYS A 298 10.78 -25.15 21.74
C LYS A 298 9.61 -24.32 21.18
N PRO A 299 8.75 -23.76 22.06
CA PRO A 299 7.71 -22.83 21.65
C PRO A 299 8.26 -21.55 21.01
N TYR A 300 7.48 -20.93 20.12
CA TYR A 300 7.86 -19.75 19.36
C TYR A 300 8.28 -18.56 20.24
N ASN A 301 7.51 -18.24 21.28
CA ASN A 301 7.83 -17.13 22.20
C ASN A 301 9.13 -17.36 22.98
N VAL A 302 9.42 -18.62 23.37
CA VAL A 302 10.69 -18.98 24.00
C VAL A 302 11.85 -18.77 23.03
N LEU A 303 11.68 -19.17 21.76
CA LEU A 303 12.69 -18.94 20.73
C LEU A 303 12.90 -17.45 20.48
N LEU A 304 11.83 -16.66 20.35
CA LEU A 304 11.88 -15.21 20.18
C LEU A 304 12.68 -14.57 21.32
N LYS A 305 12.40 -14.96 22.56
CA LYS A 305 13.06 -14.45 23.75
C LYS A 305 14.55 -14.80 23.79
N GLU A 306 14.90 -16.07 23.64
CA GLU A 306 16.28 -16.56 23.74
C GLU A 306 17.16 -16.08 22.59
N ASN A 307 16.60 -16.03 21.37
CA ASN A 307 17.39 -15.82 20.17
C ASN A 307 17.48 -14.36 19.73
N ILE A 308 16.48 -13.54 20.09
CA ILE A 308 16.35 -12.16 19.63
C ILE A 308 16.27 -11.20 20.81
N THR A 309 15.14 -11.18 21.53
CA THR A 309 14.82 -10.03 22.39
C THR A 309 15.76 -9.94 23.60
N SER A 310 16.11 -11.06 24.23
CA SER A 310 17.07 -11.06 25.35
C SER A 310 18.50 -10.75 24.89
N LYS A 311 18.89 -11.17 23.68
CA LYS A 311 20.23 -10.89 23.16
C LYS A 311 20.41 -9.41 22.81
N ALA A 312 19.37 -8.79 22.27
CA ALA A 312 19.40 -7.41 21.83
C ALA A 312 18.96 -6.40 22.90
N GLY A 313 18.35 -6.87 23.99
CA GLY A 313 17.85 -6.00 25.06
C GLY A 313 16.50 -5.36 24.73
N MET A 314 15.70 -6.00 23.88
CA MET A 314 14.38 -5.53 23.45
C MET A 314 13.34 -5.85 24.52
N LYS A 315 13.09 -4.91 25.43
CA LYS A 315 12.28 -5.13 26.64
C LYS A 315 10.78 -5.01 26.39
N ASN A 316 10.38 -4.46 25.26
CA ASN A 316 9.00 -4.17 24.92
C ASN A 316 8.51 -4.97 23.71
N THR A 317 9.20 -6.07 23.37
CA THR A 317 8.87 -6.93 22.24
C THR A 317 8.50 -8.34 22.69
N PHE A 318 7.30 -8.78 22.32
CA PHE A 318 6.72 -10.04 22.78
C PHE A 318 5.88 -10.70 21.69
N SER A 319 5.76 -12.02 21.74
CA SER A 319 4.74 -12.74 20.97
C SER A 319 3.40 -12.63 21.69
N VAL A 320 2.29 -12.80 20.97
CA VAL A 320 0.96 -12.94 21.60
C VAL A 320 0.92 -14.03 22.68
N LEU A 321 1.74 -15.08 22.54
CA LEU A 321 1.83 -16.20 23.48
C LEU A 321 2.39 -15.81 24.87
N ASP A 322 3.01 -14.63 24.98
CA ASP A 322 3.47 -14.08 26.26
C ASP A 322 2.38 -13.26 26.98
N ASP A 323 1.17 -13.16 26.41
CA ASP A 323 0.05 -12.34 26.90
C ASP A 323 0.48 -10.89 27.23
N PRO A 324 1.01 -10.16 26.23
CA PRO A 324 1.59 -8.85 26.45
C PRO A 324 0.54 -7.83 26.95
N LYS A 325 0.95 -7.01 27.92
CA LYS A 325 0.15 -5.90 28.44
C LYS A 325 0.57 -4.58 27.80
N ASN A 326 -0.17 -3.50 28.07
CA ASN A 326 0.12 -2.16 27.52
C ASN A 326 0.24 -2.15 25.98
N VAL A 327 -0.63 -2.91 25.30
CA VAL A 327 -0.72 -2.94 23.84
C VAL A 327 -1.79 -1.93 23.42
N PHE A 328 -1.36 -0.95 22.63
CA PHE A 328 -2.22 0.11 22.16
C PHE A 328 -3.13 -0.40 21.04
N ARG A 329 -4.41 -0.11 21.16
CA ARG A 329 -5.45 -0.47 20.19
C ARG A 329 -5.32 0.35 18.91
N GLY A 330 -5.86 -0.20 17.82
CA GLY A 330 -5.99 0.50 16.55
C GLY A 330 -7.23 1.37 16.51
N TYR A 331 -7.19 2.42 15.69
CA TYR A 331 -8.28 3.37 15.51
C TYR A 331 -8.46 3.71 14.03
N GLU A 332 -9.70 3.98 13.64
CA GLU A 332 -10.05 4.57 12.36
C GLU A 332 -10.68 5.94 12.59
N ASN A 333 -10.49 6.85 11.63
CA ASN A 333 -11.09 8.17 11.69
C ASN A 333 -12.41 8.18 10.92
N GLU A 334 -13.52 8.39 11.63
CA GLU A 334 -14.80 8.66 11.00
C GLU A 334 -15.20 10.11 11.25
N ASN A 335 -15.21 10.93 10.19
CA ASN A 335 -15.65 12.33 10.25
C ASN A 335 -14.91 13.17 11.33
N GLY A 336 -13.61 12.94 11.53
CA GLY A 336 -12.81 13.63 12.54
C GLY A 336 -12.98 13.08 13.96
N ILE A 337 -13.62 11.93 14.12
CA ILE A 337 -13.77 11.20 15.38
C ILE A 337 -13.04 9.87 15.27
N TRP A 338 -12.10 9.64 16.18
CA TRP A 338 -11.38 8.37 16.27
C TRP A 338 -12.24 7.30 16.94
N LYS A 339 -12.36 6.15 16.29
CA LYS A 339 -13.08 4.98 16.80
C LYS A 339 -12.14 3.79 16.84
N GLU A 340 -12.20 3.01 17.93
CA GLU A 340 -11.39 1.81 18.06
C GLU A 340 -11.79 0.77 17.01
N VAL A 341 -10.79 0.14 16.39
CA VAL A 341 -10.94 -0.92 15.40
C VAL A 341 -10.73 -2.28 16.06
N GLU A 342 -11.68 -3.19 15.86
CA GLU A 342 -11.50 -4.60 16.23
C GLU A 342 -10.41 -5.22 15.34
N ASP A 343 -9.46 -5.92 15.96
CA ASP A 343 -8.34 -6.55 15.25
C ASP A 343 -8.43 -8.09 15.30
N PHE A 344 -7.51 -8.75 14.60
CA PHE A 344 -7.38 -10.20 14.60
C PHE A 344 -7.21 -10.75 16.03
N ASP A 345 -7.63 -12.00 16.23
CA ASP A 345 -7.06 -12.77 17.32
C ASP A 345 -5.66 -13.23 16.90
N PHE A 346 -4.65 -12.56 17.42
CA PHE A 346 -3.26 -12.76 17.03
C PHE A 346 -2.71 -14.16 17.33
N HIS A 347 -3.38 -14.99 18.14
CA HIS A 347 -3.04 -16.41 18.28
C HIS A 347 -3.17 -17.16 16.95
N ASN A 348 -3.95 -16.65 16.01
CA ASN A 348 -4.10 -17.20 14.67
C ASN A 348 -2.97 -16.78 13.70
N CYS A 349 -2.03 -15.95 14.16
CA CYS A 349 -0.97 -15.33 13.34
C CYS A 349 0.44 -15.52 13.93
N VAL A 350 0.66 -16.54 14.77
CA VAL A 350 1.96 -16.78 15.43
C VAL A 350 3.11 -16.99 14.43
N GLY A 351 4.12 -16.12 14.52
CA GLY A 351 5.28 -16.08 13.62
C GLY A 351 5.02 -15.41 12.27
N VAL A 352 3.82 -14.86 12.10
CA VAL A 352 3.35 -14.24 10.85
C VAL A 352 3.02 -12.76 11.07
N GLY A 353 2.35 -12.44 12.17
CA GLY A 353 1.83 -11.11 12.48
C GLY A 353 1.52 -10.84 13.96
N ASP A 354 1.92 -11.72 14.87
CA ASP A 354 1.50 -11.71 16.28
C ASP A 354 2.37 -10.87 17.23
N ILE A 355 3.51 -10.39 16.76
CA ILE A 355 4.47 -9.69 17.63
C ILE A 355 3.93 -8.30 17.93
N VAL A 356 4.02 -7.94 19.22
CA VAL A 356 3.94 -6.55 19.66
C VAL A 356 5.34 -6.00 19.89
N SER A 357 5.57 -4.72 19.59
CA SER A 357 6.86 -4.06 19.81
C SER A 357 6.69 -2.55 19.98
N THR A 358 7.80 -1.82 20.12
CA THR A 358 7.86 -0.36 20.01
C THR A 358 8.76 0.04 18.84
N PRO A 359 8.58 1.23 18.24
CA PRO A 359 9.51 1.72 17.22
C PRO A 359 10.98 1.66 17.65
N ASN A 360 11.27 1.96 18.92
CA ASN A 360 12.62 1.88 19.49
C ASN A 360 13.16 0.44 19.46
N ASP A 361 12.40 -0.53 19.97
CA ASP A 361 12.80 -1.94 19.96
C ASP A 361 12.99 -2.47 18.53
N LEU A 362 12.13 -2.06 17.58
CA LEU A 362 12.29 -2.41 16.16
C LEU A 362 13.56 -1.82 15.55
N ASN A 363 13.95 -0.60 15.94
CA ASN A 363 15.25 -0.04 15.58
C ASN A 363 16.41 -0.83 16.19
N ILE A 364 16.30 -1.26 17.45
CA ILE A 364 17.28 -2.15 18.09
C ILE A 364 17.42 -3.45 17.30
N LEU A 365 16.30 -4.07 16.89
CA LEU A 365 16.29 -5.28 16.06
C LEU A 365 17.07 -5.08 14.75
N ILE A 366 16.68 -4.10 13.95
CA ILE A 366 17.23 -3.95 12.59
C ILE A 366 18.71 -3.55 12.64
N ASN A 367 19.12 -2.69 13.57
CA ASN A 367 20.53 -2.37 13.77
C ASN A 367 21.33 -3.59 14.26
N ALA A 368 20.78 -4.38 15.19
CA ALA A 368 21.45 -5.59 15.67
C ALA A 368 21.61 -6.63 14.55
N LEU A 369 20.62 -6.77 13.66
CA LEU A 369 20.72 -7.64 12.49
C LEU A 369 21.85 -7.20 11.56
N PHE A 370 21.85 -5.94 11.12
CA PHE A 370 22.84 -5.44 10.16
C PHE A 370 24.27 -5.34 10.71
N ASN A 371 24.41 -5.25 12.04
CA ASN A 371 25.70 -5.32 12.73
C ASN A 371 26.14 -6.75 13.08
N GLY A 372 25.46 -7.79 12.56
CA GLY A 372 25.87 -9.19 12.70
C GLY A 372 25.65 -9.78 14.09
N LYS A 373 24.77 -9.19 14.92
CA LYS A 373 24.53 -9.65 16.29
C LYS A 373 23.72 -10.96 16.35
N PHE A 374 22.86 -11.20 15.37
CA PHE A 374 21.98 -12.39 15.36
C PHE A 374 22.46 -13.51 14.46
N VAL A 375 23.09 -13.17 13.33
CA VAL A 375 23.58 -14.08 12.29
C VAL A 375 24.88 -13.52 11.73
N LYS A 376 25.72 -14.38 11.17
CA LYS A 376 26.97 -13.99 10.49
C LYS A 376 26.69 -13.16 9.25
N LYS A 377 27.68 -12.40 8.81
CA LYS A 377 27.60 -11.55 7.62
C LYS A 377 27.19 -12.33 6.37
N GLU A 378 27.75 -13.52 6.16
CA GLU A 378 27.47 -14.37 5.00
C GLU A 378 26.02 -14.89 5.01
N THR A 379 25.46 -15.06 6.20
CA THR A 379 24.06 -15.47 6.40
C THR A 379 23.12 -14.28 6.16
N LEU A 380 23.46 -13.10 6.66
CA LEU A 380 22.73 -11.87 6.37
C LEU A 380 22.71 -11.57 4.87
N ASP A 381 23.85 -11.72 4.18
CA ASP A 381 23.94 -11.48 2.74
C ASP A 381 23.01 -12.42 1.94
N LYS A 382 22.74 -13.64 2.42
CA LYS A 382 21.72 -14.53 1.84
C LYS A 382 20.29 -14.05 2.07
N MET A 383 20.03 -13.33 3.16
CA MET A 383 18.71 -12.78 3.45
C MET A 383 18.37 -11.57 2.58
N MET A 384 19.37 -10.89 2.02
CA MET A 384 19.17 -9.67 1.25
C MET A 384 18.38 -9.91 -0.04
N PRO A 385 17.45 -9.01 -0.41
CA PRO A 385 16.87 -9.01 -1.76
C PRO A 385 17.99 -8.84 -2.80
N LYS A 386 17.94 -9.60 -3.90
CA LYS A 386 18.97 -9.56 -4.94
C LYS A 386 18.70 -8.40 -5.91
N PRO A 387 19.64 -7.44 -6.08
CA PRO A 387 19.46 -6.35 -7.05
C PRO A 387 19.24 -6.87 -8.47
N GLY A 388 18.32 -6.25 -9.23
CA GLY A 388 17.98 -6.66 -10.59
C GLY A 388 17.21 -7.98 -10.71
N SER A 389 16.88 -8.62 -9.59
CA SER A 389 16.04 -9.82 -9.57
C SER A 389 14.58 -9.47 -9.89
N LYS A 390 13.88 -10.39 -10.56
CA LYS A 390 12.41 -10.36 -10.66
C LYS A 390 11.72 -10.63 -9.31
N VAL A 391 12.46 -11.18 -8.35
CA VAL A 391 12.00 -11.45 -6.98
C VAL A 391 12.23 -10.20 -6.12
N VAL A 392 11.15 -9.62 -5.62
CA VAL A 392 11.15 -8.37 -4.85
C VAL A 392 11.60 -8.57 -3.40
N PHE A 393 11.40 -9.77 -2.85
CA PHE A 393 11.72 -10.13 -1.47
C PHE A 393 13.06 -10.88 -1.37
N GLY A 394 13.77 -10.61 -0.28
CA GLY A 394 14.84 -11.48 0.23
C GLY A 394 14.25 -12.59 1.10
N LEU A 395 15.04 -13.13 2.04
CA LEU A 395 14.57 -14.13 3.00
C LEU A 395 14.02 -13.41 4.24
N GLY A 396 12.75 -13.01 4.20
CA GLY A 396 12.05 -12.30 5.29
C GLY A 396 12.35 -10.82 5.42
N MET A 397 12.87 -10.19 4.37
CA MET A 397 13.00 -8.75 4.26
C MET A 397 12.75 -8.29 2.82
N MET A 398 12.39 -7.03 2.66
CA MET A 398 12.17 -6.37 1.38
C MET A 398 13.13 -5.18 1.23
N ALA A 399 13.35 -4.77 -0.02
CA ALA A 399 13.97 -3.50 -0.33
C ALA A 399 12.91 -2.38 -0.16
N VAL A 400 13.32 -1.27 0.42
CA VAL A 400 12.53 -0.05 0.61
C VAL A 400 13.22 1.05 -0.19
N PRO A 401 12.91 1.18 -1.51
CA PRO A 401 13.54 2.18 -2.36
C PRO A 401 13.00 3.58 -2.06
N PHE A 402 13.87 4.58 -2.11
CA PHE A 402 13.53 6.00 -2.06
C PHE A 402 14.51 6.76 -2.95
N TYR A 403 14.05 7.18 -4.14
CA TYR A 403 14.91 7.68 -5.22
C TYR A 403 16.08 6.69 -5.52
N ASN A 404 17.33 7.14 -5.45
CA ASN A 404 18.55 6.35 -5.62
C ASN A 404 19.04 5.68 -4.32
N GLN A 405 18.32 5.85 -3.22
CA GLN A 405 18.65 5.25 -1.93
C GLN A 405 17.80 4.00 -1.69
N VAL A 406 18.38 3.00 -1.04
CA VAL A 406 17.69 1.74 -0.74
C VAL A 406 17.95 1.36 0.70
N SER A 407 16.88 1.28 1.48
CA SER A 407 16.87 0.70 2.82
C SER A 407 16.33 -0.74 2.75
N PHE A 408 16.51 -1.49 3.83
CA PHE A 408 16.09 -2.89 3.90
C PHE A 408 15.38 -3.17 5.22
N GLY A 409 14.30 -3.93 5.17
CA GLY A 409 13.53 -4.28 6.35
C GLY A 409 12.18 -4.89 5.99
N HIS A 410 11.10 -4.49 6.66
CA HIS A 410 9.78 -5.05 6.41
C HIS A 410 8.67 -4.05 6.82
N GLY A 411 7.54 -4.09 6.12
CA GLY A 411 6.29 -3.44 6.55
C GLY A 411 5.38 -4.39 7.32
N GLY A 412 4.30 -3.90 7.90
CA GLY A 412 3.36 -4.77 8.58
C GLY A 412 2.02 -4.14 8.82
N ASP A 413 0.98 -4.82 8.35
CA ASP A 413 -0.40 -4.37 8.49
C ASP A 413 -1.18 -5.35 9.37
N THR A 414 -2.05 -4.79 10.21
CA THR A 414 -3.16 -5.48 10.85
C THR A 414 -4.48 -4.81 10.45
N ALA A 415 -5.60 -5.14 11.09
CA ALA A 415 -6.83 -4.38 10.85
C ALA A 415 -6.74 -2.95 11.40
N GLY A 416 -5.91 -2.70 12.42
CA GLY A 416 -5.85 -1.43 13.15
C GLY A 416 -4.47 -0.80 13.30
N SER A 417 -3.41 -1.40 12.75
CA SER A 417 -2.07 -0.82 12.78
C SER A 417 -1.25 -1.07 11.51
N HIS A 418 -0.39 -0.10 11.20
CA HIS A 418 0.49 -0.07 10.04
C HIS A 418 1.91 0.25 10.50
N ALA A 419 2.81 -0.70 10.37
CA ALA A 419 4.20 -0.62 10.82
C ALA A 419 5.16 -0.63 9.65
N VAL A 420 6.28 0.06 9.82
CA VAL A 420 7.45 -0.06 8.95
C VAL A 420 8.71 -0.09 9.79
N THR A 421 9.68 -0.88 9.37
CA THR A 421 11.04 -0.91 9.93
C THR A 421 12.01 -1.07 8.78
N SER A 422 13.01 -0.21 8.70
CA SER A 422 14.03 -0.29 7.65
C SER A 422 15.38 0.26 8.11
N TYR A 423 16.46 -0.25 7.52
CA TYR A 423 17.83 0.18 7.76
C TYR A 423 18.55 0.47 6.44
N SER A 424 19.21 1.61 6.35
CA SER A 424 20.10 1.96 5.24
C SER A 424 21.53 1.58 5.59
N LYS A 425 22.08 0.57 4.89
CA LYS A 425 23.49 0.18 5.04
C LYS A 425 24.46 1.28 4.62
N LYS A 426 24.05 2.10 3.66
CA LYS A 426 24.90 3.14 3.08
C LYS A 426 25.01 4.34 4.02
N GLU A 427 23.90 4.73 4.62
CA GLU A 427 23.78 5.94 5.43
C GLU A 427 23.86 5.66 6.95
N ASP A 428 23.86 4.38 7.34
CA ASP A 428 23.87 3.91 8.73
C ASP A 428 22.79 4.58 9.60
N TYR A 429 21.55 4.54 9.10
CA TYR A 429 20.36 4.94 9.84
C TYR A 429 19.27 3.87 9.72
N SER A 430 18.36 3.86 10.69
CA SER A 430 17.10 3.13 10.59
C SER A 430 15.92 3.98 11.01
N VAL A 431 14.77 3.66 10.41
CA VAL A 431 13.48 4.25 10.76
C VAL A 431 12.54 3.11 11.08
N SER A 432 11.90 3.22 12.23
CA SER A 432 10.79 2.38 12.63
C SER A 432 9.62 3.27 13.00
N MET A 433 8.44 2.95 12.50
CA MET A 433 7.23 3.74 12.75
C MET A 433 6.03 2.79 12.80
N VAL A 434 5.09 3.08 13.70
CA VAL A 434 3.80 2.41 13.74
C VAL A 434 2.71 3.46 13.80
N ILE A 435 1.73 3.36 12.90
CA ILE A 435 0.52 4.17 12.83
C ILE A 435 -0.62 3.26 13.26
N ASN A 436 -1.31 3.61 14.34
CA ASN A 436 -2.46 2.87 14.86
C ASN A 436 -3.71 3.75 14.96
N GLY A 437 -3.70 4.87 14.25
CA GLY A 437 -4.87 5.67 13.90
C GLY A 437 -4.63 6.26 12.53
N GLU A 438 -5.36 5.83 11.50
CA GLU A 438 -5.15 6.30 10.13
C GLU A 438 -6.33 7.13 9.61
N ASN A 439 -6.01 8.26 8.98
CA ASN A 439 -6.91 9.07 8.15
C ASN A 439 -6.17 9.63 6.93
N TYR A 440 -4.84 9.74 7.04
CA TYR A 440 -3.94 10.01 5.93
C TYR A 440 -3.12 8.75 5.57
N PRO A 441 -2.99 8.39 4.29
CA PRO A 441 -2.31 7.16 3.88
C PRO A 441 -0.90 7.02 4.47
N HIS A 442 -0.66 5.93 5.20
CA HIS A 442 0.55 5.65 5.97
C HIS A 442 1.81 5.59 5.10
N ASN A 443 1.69 5.14 3.84
CA ASN A 443 2.80 5.18 2.89
C ASN A 443 3.18 6.62 2.54
N THR A 444 2.20 7.49 2.30
CA THR A 444 2.45 8.91 2.03
C THR A 444 3.02 9.62 3.25
N LEU A 445 2.57 9.25 4.45
CA LEU A 445 3.15 9.69 5.72
C LEU A 445 4.64 9.29 5.83
N SER A 446 4.94 8.03 5.55
CA SER A 446 6.32 7.50 5.55
C SER A 446 7.22 8.20 4.52
N ILE A 447 6.69 8.53 3.34
CA ILE A 447 7.39 9.30 2.31
C ILE A 447 7.71 10.72 2.80
N GLY A 448 6.79 11.37 3.52
CA GLY A 448 7.03 12.68 4.15
C GLY A 448 8.21 12.64 5.12
N VAL A 449 8.28 11.61 5.97
CA VAL A 449 9.41 11.38 6.88
C VAL A 449 10.71 11.22 6.10
N LEU A 450 10.73 10.40 5.04
CA LEU A 450 11.93 10.19 4.22
C LEU A 450 12.38 11.47 3.50
N ASN A 451 11.45 12.25 2.95
CA ASN A 451 11.76 13.55 2.36
C ASN A 451 12.46 14.47 3.39
N ILE A 452 11.99 14.52 4.63
CA ILE A 452 12.60 15.33 5.69
C ILE A 452 13.99 14.79 6.07
N ILE A 453 14.15 13.46 6.18
CA ILE A 453 15.45 12.83 6.47
C ILE A 453 16.48 13.20 5.40
N TYR A 454 16.11 13.15 4.12
CA TYR A 454 16.98 13.46 2.98
C TYR A 454 17.00 14.95 2.58
N ASP A 455 16.41 15.82 3.40
CA ASP A 455 16.34 17.27 3.16
C ASP A 455 15.82 17.63 1.76
N GLN A 456 14.79 16.92 1.33
CA GLN A 456 14.07 17.20 0.10
C GLN A 456 13.03 18.29 0.32
N ASP A 457 12.80 19.07 -0.73
CA ASP A 457 11.69 20.00 -0.81
C ASP A 457 10.39 19.18 -0.66
N PHE A 458 9.64 19.46 0.40
CA PHE A 458 8.42 18.74 0.74
C PHE A 458 7.40 19.74 1.24
N GLU A 459 6.30 19.86 0.49
CA GLU A 459 5.13 20.60 0.92
C GLU A 459 4.25 19.71 1.78
N PHE A 460 3.74 20.26 2.88
CA PHE A 460 2.80 19.53 3.72
C PHE A 460 1.51 19.28 2.94
N PRO A 461 0.88 18.10 3.11
CA PRO A 461 -0.40 17.78 2.47
C PRO A 461 -1.47 18.81 2.85
N LYS A 462 -2.40 19.13 1.95
CA LYS A 462 -3.50 20.04 2.27
C LYS A 462 -4.72 19.23 2.68
N PHE A 463 -5.25 19.52 3.87
CA PHE A 463 -6.46 18.89 4.39
C PHE A 463 -7.60 19.91 4.40
N GLU A 464 -8.77 19.52 3.89
CA GLU A 464 -9.97 20.37 3.92
C GLU A 464 -10.60 20.35 5.32
N ASN A 465 -10.99 21.52 5.84
CA ASN A 465 -11.57 21.64 7.18
C ASN A 465 -13.05 21.22 7.18
N THR A 466 -13.41 20.29 8.08
CA THR A 466 -14.77 19.78 8.36
C THR A 466 -15.80 20.84 8.82
N LYS A 467 -15.47 22.13 8.82
CA LYS A 467 -16.44 23.20 9.08
C LYS A 467 -17.36 23.49 7.90
N GLU A 468 -16.99 23.12 6.66
CA GLU A 468 -17.86 23.31 5.49
C GLU A 468 -19.01 22.29 5.40
N THR A 469 -18.85 21.09 5.97
CA THR A 469 -19.92 20.06 6.00
C THR A 469 -21.09 20.43 6.90
N ALA A 470 -20.88 21.18 7.98
CA ALA A 470 -21.96 21.64 8.88
C ALA A 470 -22.89 22.70 8.24
N ALA A 471 -22.39 23.47 7.26
CA ALA A 471 -23.19 24.45 6.52
C ALA A 471 -24.15 23.81 5.50
N TYR A 472 -23.92 22.54 5.13
CA TYR A 472 -24.68 21.85 4.09
C TYR A 472 -26.02 21.24 4.53
N ASN A 473 -26.29 21.16 5.84
CA ASN A 473 -27.47 20.49 6.39
C ASN A 473 -28.81 21.14 5.98
N GLY A 474 -28.82 22.45 5.67
CA GLY A 474 -29.98 23.13 5.09
C GLY A 474 -30.17 22.87 3.58
N GLU A 475 -29.09 22.50 2.88
CA GLU A 475 -29.05 22.36 1.43
C GLU A 475 -29.31 20.93 0.94
N LEU A 476 -29.13 19.88 1.76
CA LEU A 476 -29.28 18.49 1.30
C LEU A 476 -30.70 18.16 0.80
N LYS A 477 -31.71 18.90 1.27
CA LYS A 477 -33.12 18.73 0.85
C LYS A 477 -33.30 18.83 -0.66
N LYS A 478 -32.48 19.63 -1.35
CA LYS A 478 -32.58 19.80 -2.81
C LYS A 478 -32.29 18.52 -3.58
N TYR A 479 -31.53 17.58 -3.01
CA TYR A 479 -31.16 16.31 -3.63
C TYR A 479 -32.14 15.16 -3.35
N ILE A 480 -32.95 15.24 -2.28
CA ILE A 480 -33.88 14.17 -1.87
C ILE A 480 -34.94 13.92 -2.94
N GLY A 481 -35.16 12.66 -3.31
CA GLY A 481 -36.25 12.25 -4.20
C GLY A 481 -36.05 10.85 -4.79
N ASP A 482 -37.05 10.39 -5.53
CA ASP A 482 -36.96 9.16 -6.32
C ASP A 482 -36.51 9.52 -7.73
N TYR A 483 -35.47 8.86 -8.21
CA TYR A 483 -34.87 9.11 -9.51
C TYR A 483 -34.96 7.86 -10.38
N THR A 484 -35.24 8.08 -11.67
CA THR A 484 -35.33 7.00 -12.66
C THR A 484 -34.45 7.27 -13.86
N SER A 485 -33.94 6.20 -14.48
CA SER A 485 -33.08 6.30 -15.64
C SER A 485 -33.67 5.51 -16.81
N PRO A 486 -33.64 6.06 -18.04
CA PRO A 486 -33.82 5.25 -19.25
C PRO A 486 -32.56 4.43 -19.60
N ASP A 487 -31.40 4.80 -19.06
CA ASP A 487 -30.11 4.19 -19.37
C ASP A 487 -29.91 2.86 -18.62
N ILE A 488 -30.54 2.71 -17.44
CA ILE A 488 -30.54 1.48 -16.64
C ILE A 488 -31.90 1.24 -15.99
N PRO A 489 -32.38 -0.03 -15.93
CA PRO A 489 -33.65 -0.39 -15.29
C PRO A 489 -33.51 -0.44 -13.76
N LEU A 490 -33.02 0.65 -13.16
CA LEU A 490 -32.80 0.79 -11.73
C LEU A 490 -33.33 2.15 -11.28
N ASP A 491 -34.37 2.15 -10.44
CA ASP A 491 -34.82 3.34 -9.73
C ASP A 491 -33.93 3.54 -8.49
N LEU A 492 -33.50 4.78 -8.26
CA LEU A 492 -32.69 5.18 -7.10
C LEU A 492 -33.47 6.13 -6.22
N LYS A 493 -33.65 5.76 -4.95
CA LYS A 493 -34.19 6.64 -3.92
C LYS A 493 -33.05 7.35 -3.21
N ILE A 494 -33.08 8.68 -3.21
CA ILE A 494 -32.14 9.54 -2.48
C ILE A 494 -32.86 10.14 -1.28
N PHE A 495 -32.32 9.94 -0.08
CA PHE A 495 -32.93 10.40 1.17
C PHE A 495 -31.87 10.79 2.19
N VAL A 496 -32.28 11.49 3.25
CA VAL A 496 -31.39 11.86 4.36
C VAL A 496 -31.67 10.94 5.54
N ASN A 497 -30.60 10.43 6.14
CA ASN A 497 -30.65 9.70 7.41
C ASN A 497 -29.57 10.29 8.33
N GLY A 498 -29.98 10.89 9.44
CA GLY A 498 -29.09 11.72 10.27
C GLY A 498 -28.63 12.98 9.54
N ASP A 499 -27.31 13.14 9.43
CA ASP A 499 -26.60 14.25 8.78
C ASP A 499 -26.02 13.88 7.40
N LYS A 500 -26.34 12.70 6.87
CA LYS A 500 -25.81 12.20 5.60
C LYS A 500 -26.90 11.97 4.56
N LEU A 501 -26.52 12.10 3.30
CA LEU A 501 -27.32 11.68 2.17
C LEU A 501 -27.12 10.17 1.98
N PHE A 502 -28.17 9.46 1.61
CA PHE A 502 -28.16 8.03 1.33
C PHE A 502 -28.80 7.79 -0.04
N ALA A 503 -28.35 6.73 -0.70
CA ALA A 503 -28.97 6.20 -1.91
C ALA A 503 -29.41 4.75 -1.70
N GLN A 504 -30.52 4.38 -2.30
CA GLN A 504 -31.03 3.01 -2.30
C GLN A 504 -31.61 2.65 -3.67
N GLY A 505 -31.06 1.59 -4.28
CA GLY A 505 -31.65 0.96 -5.46
C GLY A 505 -32.85 0.10 -5.10
N LYS A 506 -33.86 0.03 -5.96
CA LYS A 506 -35.04 -0.84 -5.75
C LYS A 506 -34.62 -2.31 -5.53
N GLY A 507 -34.89 -2.84 -4.34
CA GLY A 507 -34.52 -4.22 -3.96
C GLY A 507 -33.08 -4.40 -3.46
N GLN A 508 -32.35 -3.31 -3.22
CA GLN A 508 -30.97 -3.29 -2.73
C GLN A 508 -30.88 -2.66 -1.33
N ALA A 509 -29.77 -2.93 -0.63
CA ALA A 509 -29.44 -2.24 0.62
C ALA A 509 -29.14 -0.75 0.36
N GLU A 510 -29.45 0.10 1.33
CA GLU A 510 -29.06 1.52 1.30
C GLU A 510 -27.56 1.68 1.54
N PHE A 511 -26.97 2.73 0.97
CA PHE A 511 -25.57 3.08 1.17
C PHE A 511 -25.39 4.59 1.36
N PRO A 512 -24.42 5.02 2.19
CA PRO A 512 -24.17 6.44 2.45
C PRO A 512 -23.51 7.10 1.23
N LEU A 513 -23.78 8.39 1.07
CA LEU A 513 -23.19 9.26 0.08
C LEU A 513 -22.37 10.35 0.79
N GLU A 514 -21.07 10.39 0.51
CA GLU A 514 -20.11 11.34 1.05
C GLU A 514 -19.94 12.52 0.10
N LEU A 515 -19.91 13.75 0.62
CA LEU A 515 -19.70 14.94 -0.19
C LEU A 515 -18.28 14.90 -0.79
N VAL A 516 -18.19 15.02 -2.11
CA VAL A 516 -16.91 15.08 -2.83
C VAL A 516 -16.57 16.54 -3.18
N GLU A 517 -17.55 17.27 -3.69
CA GLU A 517 -17.50 18.71 -3.96
C GLU A 517 -18.95 19.22 -4.04
N LYS A 518 -19.14 20.52 -4.29
CA LYS A 518 -20.48 21.11 -4.41
C LYS A 518 -21.38 20.33 -5.39
N ASP A 519 -22.57 19.95 -4.91
CA ASP A 519 -23.58 19.18 -5.65
C ASP A 519 -23.12 17.78 -6.12
N GLN A 520 -22.01 17.26 -5.57
CA GLN A 520 -21.42 15.99 -5.96
C GLN A 520 -21.13 15.11 -4.74
N PHE A 521 -21.58 13.86 -4.81
CA PHE A 521 -21.42 12.89 -3.73
C PHE A 521 -20.84 11.58 -4.23
N GLY A 522 -20.30 10.75 -3.35
CA GLY A 522 -19.68 9.48 -3.71
C GLY A 522 -19.89 8.39 -2.67
N PHE A 523 -19.71 7.15 -3.11
CA PHE A 523 -19.58 5.99 -2.24
C PHE A 523 -18.41 5.15 -2.75
N GLU A 524 -17.23 5.40 -2.19
CA GLU A 524 -15.95 4.89 -2.68
C GLU A 524 -15.90 3.36 -2.72
N LYS A 525 -16.46 2.70 -1.69
CA LYS A 525 -16.51 1.23 -1.58
C LYS A 525 -17.17 0.54 -2.79
N ALA A 526 -18.06 1.24 -3.51
CA ALA A 526 -18.72 0.73 -4.71
C ALA A 526 -18.29 1.45 -6.00
N GLY A 527 -17.28 2.33 -5.93
CA GLY A 527 -16.83 3.17 -7.04
C GLY A 527 -17.94 4.07 -7.58
N ILE A 528 -18.87 4.49 -6.73
CA ILE A 528 -20.04 5.30 -7.11
C ILE A 528 -19.71 6.78 -6.92
N LYS A 529 -20.09 7.59 -7.91
CA LYS A 529 -20.09 9.05 -7.83
C LYS A 529 -21.40 9.56 -8.42
N ILE A 530 -22.05 10.49 -7.74
CA ILE A 530 -23.33 11.07 -8.13
C ILE A 530 -23.16 12.58 -8.28
N ASN A 531 -23.36 13.09 -9.49
CA ASN A 531 -23.47 14.53 -9.73
C ASN A 531 -24.96 14.91 -9.72
N PHE A 532 -25.36 15.78 -8.81
CA PHE A 532 -26.72 16.31 -8.79
C PHE A 532 -26.81 17.59 -9.60
N PHE A 533 -27.94 17.75 -10.29
CA PHE A 533 -28.33 18.96 -10.99
C PHE A 533 -29.72 19.38 -10.48
N PRO A 534 -29.83 19.93 -9.26
CA PRO A 534 -31.13 20.18 -8.61
C PRO A 534 -32.05 21.08 -9.44
N GLU A 535 -31.49 22.13 -10.05
CA GLU A 535 -32.21 23.08 -10.93
C GLU A 535 -32.84 22.41 -12.16
N LYS A 536 -32.32 21.24 -12.56
CA LYS A 536 -32.81 20.46 -13.71
C LYS A 536 -33.60 19.23 -13.30
N ASN A 537 -33.79 18.99 -11.99
CA ASN A 537 -34.36 17.76 -11.46
C ASN A 537 -33.66 16.50 -12.03
N GLN A 538 -32.34 16.56 -12.15
CA GLN A 538 -31.55 15.48 -12.74
C GLN A 538 -30.38 15.09 -11.84
N MET A 539 -29.88 13.87 -12.00
CA MET A 539 -28.58 13.46 -11.48
C MET A 539 -27.88 12.53 -12.46
N GLN A 540 -26.57 12.41 -12.32
CA GLN A 540 -25.76 11.45 -13.06
C GLN A 540 -25.11 10.49 -12.08
N LEU A 541 -25.37 9.19 -12.24
CA LEU A 541 -24.67 8.13 -11.53
C LEU A 541 -23.48 7.69 -12.37
N LEU A 542 -22.27 7.85 -11.84
CA LEU A 542 -21.02 7.38 -12.41
C LEU A 542 -20.60 6.13 -11.63
N GLN A 543 -20.45 5.01 -12.32
CA GLN A 543 -19.98 3.76 -11.71
C GLN A 543 -19.23 2.92 -12.74
N ASN A 544 -18.05 2.41 -12.38
CA ASN A 544 -17.22 1.55 -13.24
C ASN A 544 -16.96 2.15 -14.64
N GLY A 545 -16.66 3.45 -14.70
CA GLY A 545 -16.39 4.17 -15.95
C GLY A 545 -17.61 4.43 -16.84
N LYS A 546 -18.82 4.08 -16.39
CA LYS A 546 -20.08 4.37 -17.09
C LYS A 546 -20.81 5.51 -16.40
N THR A 547 -21.53 6.32 -17.18
CA THR A 547 -22.40 7.39 -16.68
C THR A 547 -23.83 7.08 -17.07
N TYR A 548 -24.72 7.13 -16.09
CA TYR A 548 -26.16 6.90 -16.25
C TYR A 548 -26.91 8.15 -15.83
N ASN A 549 -27.78 8.65 -16.70
CA ASN A 549 -28.57 9.85 -16.44
C ASN A 549 -29.87 9.47 -15.78
N PHE A 550 -30.21 10.20 -14.73
CA PHE A 550 -31.38 9.99 -13.92
C PHE A 550 -32.21 11.28 -13.89
N THR A 551 -33.52 11.13 -14.00
CA THR A 551 -34.48 12.22 -13.83
C THR A 551 -35.27 11.97 -12.55
N LYS A 552 -35.41 13.01 -11.73
CA LYS A 552 -36.21 13.00 -10.51
C LYS A 552 -37.69 12.94 -10.88
N LYS A 553 -38.43 12.05 -10.23
CA LYS A 553 -39.89 11.90 -10.38
C LYS A 553 -40.65 13.05 -9.77
#